data_AF-A0A951PTQ3-F1
#
_entry.id   AF-A0A951PTQ3-F1
#
_cell.length_a   1.000
_cell.length_b   1.000
_cell.length_c   1.000
_cell.angle_alpha   90.00
_cell.angle_beta   90.00
_cell.angle_gamma   90.00
#
_symmetry.space_group_name_H-M   'P 1'
#
loop_
_entity.id
_entity.type
_entity.pdbx_description
1 polymer ?
#
loop_
_entity_poly.entity_id
_entity_poly.type
_entity_poly.pdbx_seq_one_letter_code
_entity_poly.pdbx_strand_id
1 'polypeptide(L)'
;MNPHSIDQWFPVEHQRKYIAQLQGRLGMTRRRAEYFVKLWAYLLLKQQQELGKALQKPLTQLDLPNGFVPCTHREAQEIFYGEKDRGSDRSAGMMIDKLVALGLIEKNFDGNTTCIRIRSLSPNLQDSTEAKASIKLFPDEFNPRTDTIPIASLLARNYSWMNKKTTGLPHRIAKILRGWAEHYPTGMRVLRRSDTQDAVGFYVLYPVARESEANFFLPPRHSLYLSTTGDIDPFQIAIPGDRNCTSIFVRSWEIDSPYTQLINLSQFLKDAQKTLVRIQADFPNLCDIYTLLIHPNNEQLVSSLGYHKTNQDTQMPLSWMYLALDKYLSLDIDKAVSNLKFD
;
A
#
# COMPACT_ATOMS: atom_id res chain seq x y z
N MET A 1 29.38 -13.04 5.57
CA MET A 1 28.93 -14.00 4.53
C MET A 1 29.27 -13.51 3.14
N ASN A 2 29.66 -14.37 2.19
CA ASN A 2 29.89 -13.99 0.80
C ASN A 2 28.56 -13.98 0.00
N PRO A 3 28.09 -12.81 -0.49
CA PRO A 3 26.86 -12.69 -1.27
C PRO A 3 26.78 -13.59 -2.51
N HIS A 4 27.91 -13.87 -3.15
CA HIS A 4 27.99 -14.68 -4.38
C HIS A 4 27.64 -16.15 -4.17
N SER A 5 27.63 -16.62 -2.92
CA SER A 5 27.32 -18.01 -2.59
C SER A 5 25.83 -18.25 -2.35
N ILE A 6 24.97 -17.24 -2.50
CA ILE A 6 23.56 -17.31 -2.08
C ILE A 6 22.79 -18.44 -2.76
N ASP A 7 23.05 -18.71 -4.04
CA ASP A 7 22.39 -19.79 -4.78
C ASP A 7 22.85 -21.19 -4.33
N GLN A 8 24.01 -21.29 -3.67
CA GLN A 8 24.43 -22.53 -3.03
C GLN A 8 23.74 -22.73 -1.68
N TRP A 9 23.47 -21.64 -0.95
CA TRP A 9 22.80 -21.68 0.34
C TRP A 9 21.30 -21.83 0.20
N PHE A 10 20.70 -21.21 -0.80
CA PHE A 10 19.28 -21.26 -1.09
C PHE A 10 19.08 -21.55 -2.58
N PRO A 11 19.03 -22.84 -2.98
CA PRO A 11 18.95 -23.25 -4.37
C PRO A 11 17.79 -22.63 -5.15
N VAL A 12 18.00 -22.43 -6.46
CA VAL A 12 17.04 -21.80 -7.38
C VAL A 12 15.68 -22.49 -7.36
N GLU A 13 15.63 -23.80 -7.16
CA GLU A 13 14.38 -24.57 -7.06
C GLU A 13 13.52 -24.12 -5.88
N HIS A 14 14.13 -23.89 -4.72
CA HIS A 14 13.43 -23.34 -3.56
C HIS A 14 13.08 -21.87 -3.76
N GLN A 15 13.98 -21.07 -4.36
CA GLN A 15 13.69 -19.67 -4.70
C GLN A 15 12.43 -19.54 -5.57
N ARG A 16 12.26 -20.41 -6.57
CA ARG A 16 11.10 -20.38 -7.49
C ARG A 16 9.76 -20.46 -6.75
N LYS A 17 9.68 -21.21 -5.64
CA LYS A 17 8.46 -21.30 -4.84
C LYS A 17 8.07 -19.94 -4.24
N TYR A 18 9.02 -19.23 -3.63
CA TYR A 18 8.78 -17.92 -3.05
C TYR A 18 8.56 -16.85 -4.11
N ILE A 19 9.31 -16.91 -5.22
CA ILE A 19 9.12 -16.03 -6.36
C ILE A 19 7.71 -16.19 -6.93
N ALA A 20 7.20 -17.41 -7.07
CA ALA A 20 5.84 -17.66 -7.56
C ALA A 20 4.76 -17.09 -6.61
N GLN A 21 4.97 -17.14 -5.30
CA GLN A 21 4.07 -16.51 -4.31
C GLN A 21 4.06 -14.97 -4.35
N LEU A 22 5.16 -14.38 -4.83
CA LEU A 22 5.30 -12.94 -5.02
C LEU A 22 4.78 -12.47 -6.37
N GLN A 23 4.82 -13.34 -7.38
CA GLN A 23 4.32 -13.06 -8.72
C GLN A 23 2.79 -12.87 -8.69
N GLY A 24 2.31 -11.83 -9.39
CA GLY A 24 0.91 -11.42 -9.36
C GLY A 24 0.62 -10.22 -8.45
N ARG A 25 1.54 -9.86 -7.55
CA ARG A 25 1.43 -8.63 -6.74
C ARG A 25 1.71 -7.36 -7.55
N LEU A 26 1.00 -6.28 -7.24
CA LEU A 26 1.17 -4.97 -7.87
C LEU A 26 2.59 -4.43 -7.77
N GLY A 27 3.15 -4.01 -8.92
CA GLY A 27 4.53 -3.54 -9.01
C GLY A 27 5.61 -4.62 -8.85
N MET A 28 5.24 -5.89 -8.67
CA MET A 28 6.18 -7.00 -8.58
C MET A 28 6.52 -7.55 -9.96
N THR A 29 7.75 -7.31 -10.41
CA THR A 29 8.28 -8.01 -11.60
C THR A 29 9.01 -9.27 -11.16
N ARG A 30 9.15 -10.25 -12.05
CA ARG A 30 9.95 -11.46 -11.79
C ARG A 30 11.35 -11.12 -11.25
N ARG A 31 12.02 -10.13 -11.82
CA ARG A 31 13.34 -9.68 -11.34
C ARG A 31 13.30 -9.08 -9.93
N ARG A 32 12.27 -8.28 -9.60
CA ARG A 32 12.13 -7.72 -8.24
C ARG A 32 11.88 -8.82 -7.22
N ALA A 33 11.05 -9.81 -7.56
CA ALA A 33 10.81 -10.97 -6.73
C ALA A 33 12.09 -11.81 -6.53
N GLU A 34 12.85 -12.07 -7.59
CA GLU A 34 14.16 -12.74 -7.51
C GLU A 34 15.11 -11.99 -6.56
N TYR A 35 15.25 -10.67 -6.73
CA TYR A 35 16.12 -9.84 -5.88
C TYR A 35 15.67 -9.80 -4.43
N PHE A 36 14.37 -9.67 -4.19
CA PHE A 36 13.82 -9.70 -2.84
C PHE A 36 14.10 -11.04 -2.14
N VAL A 37 13.87 -12.16 -2.82
CA VAL A 37 14.10 -13.50 -2.25
C VAL A 37 15.58 -13.74 -1.96
N LYS A 38 16.48 -13.34 -2.87
CA LYS A 38 17.93 -13.43 -2.65
C LYS A 38 18.38 -12.54 -1.47
N LEU A 39 17.82 -11.33 -1.36
CA LEU A 39 18.09 -10.43 -0.22
C LEU A 39 17.60 -11.03 1.09
N TRP A 40 16.39 -11.56 1.13
CA TRP A 40 15.81 -12.16 2.33
C TRP A 40 16.68 -13.33 2.81
N ALA A 41 17.01 -14.26 1.92
CA ALA A 41 17.91 -15.38 2.24
C ALA A 41 19.25 -14.89 2.78
N TYR A 42 19.85 -13.86 2.16
CA TYR A 42 21.12 -13.31 2.59
C TYR A 42 21.05 -12.69 4.00
N LEU A 43 20.03 -11.89 4.29
CA LEU A 43 19.87 -11.25 5.60
C LEU A 43 19.63 -12.28 6.71
N LEU A 44 18.83 -13.31 6.44
CA LEU A 44 18.58 -14.40 7.38
C LEU A 44 19.88 -15.12 7.73
N LEU A 45 20.63 -15.52 6.71
CA LEU A 45 21.90 -16.22 6.88
C LEU A 45 22.95 -15.34 7.57
N LYS A 46 23.03 -14.05 7.22
CA LYS A 46 23.93 -13.08 7.86
C LYS A 46 23.65 -12.98 9.36
N GLN A 47 22.39 -12.80 9.74
CA GLN A 47 22.00 -12.74 11.14
C GLN A 47 22.28 -14.06 11.89
N GLN A 48 21.98 -15.21 11.30
CA GLN A 48 22.28 -16.50 11.92
C GLN A 48 23.78 -16.71 12.13
N GLN A 49 24.62 -16.25 11.20
CA GLN A 49 26.07 -16.27 11.32
C GLN A 49 26.56 -15.34 12.45
N GLU A 50 26.01 -14.13 12.56
CA GLU A 50 26.35 -13.16 13.62
C GLU A 50 25.94 -13.67 15.02
N LEU A 51 24.83 -14.42 15.09
CA LEU A 51 24.36 -15.08 16.31
C LEU A 51 25.11 -16.39 16.63
N GLY A 52 26.12 -16.77 15.84
CA GLY A 52 26.91 -17.99 16.03
C GLY A 52 26.13 -19.29 15.86
N LYS A 53 24.96 -19.27 15.20
CA LYS A 53 24.16 -20.48 14.95
C LYS A 53 24.82 -21.34 13.89
N ALA A 54 24.72 -22.66 14.05
CA ALA A 54 25.17 -23.61 13.04
C ALA A 54 24.26 -23.52 11.80
N LEU A 55 24.81 -23.01 10.70
CA LEU A 55 24.10 -22.90 9.42
C LEU A 55 24.02 -24.28 8.76
N GLN A 56 22.81 -24.76 8.47
CA GLN A 56 22.61 -25.96 7.66
C GLN A 56 22.40 -25.58 6.19
N LYS A 57 23.14 -26.25 5.30
CA LYS A 57 23.06 -26.05 3.85
C LYS A 57 22.44 -27.29 3.19
N PRO A 58 21.50 -27.15 2.23
CA PRO A 58 20.85 -25.91 1.81
C PRO A 58 19.72 -25.49 2.76
N LEU A 59 19.42 -24.19 2.80
CA LEU A 59 18.16 -23.68 3.32
C LEU A 59 17.02 -24.25 2.48
N THR A 60 16.05 -24.88 3.14
CA THR A 60 14.83 -25.39 2.51
C THR A 60 13.66 -24.41 2.65
N GLN A 61 13.73 -23.52 3.65
CA GLN A 61 12.71 -22.50 3.94
C GLN A 61 13.36 -21.18 4.37
N LEU A 62 12.60 -20.08 4.23
CA LEU A 62 13.01 -18.74 4.64
C LEU A 62 12.17 -18.29 5.83
N ASP A 63 12.80 -18.22 6.99
CA ASP A 63 12.26 -17.56 8.17
C ASP A 63 12.55 -16.06 8.12
N LEU A 64 11.83 -15.27 8.91
CA LEU A 64 12.10 -13.83 9.01
C LEU A 64 13.35 -13.58 9.86
N PRO A 65 14.29 -12.74 9.39
CA PRO A 65 15.32 -12.20 10.26
C PRO A 65 14.67 -11.33 11.35
N ASN A 66 15.16 -11.43 12.58
CA ASN A 66 14.67 -10.62 13.69
C ASN A 66 15.09 -9.16 13.49
N GLY A 67 14.14 -8.23 13.45
CA GLY A 67 14.44 -6.80 13.37
C GLY A 67 15.25 -6.35 12.15
N PHE A 68 16.11 -5.35 12.34
CA PHE A 68 16.93 -4.74 11.30
C PHE A 68 18.30 -5.42 11.18
N VAL A 69 18.68 -5.83 9.97
CA VAL A 69 19.98 -6.44 9.67
C VAL A 69 20.80 -5.49 8.79
N PRO A 70 22.07 -5.17 9.14
CA PRO A 70 22.89 -4.27 8.35
C PRO A 70 23.20 -4.87 6.97
N CYS A 71 23.00 -4.08 5.91
CA CYS A 71 23.27 -4.46 4.53
C CYS A 71 23.72 -3.24 3.72
N THR A 72 25.00 -3.24 3.37
CA THR A 72 25.59 -2.18 2.54
C THR A 72 25.02 -2.25 1.12
N HIS A 73 25.03 -1.11 0.41
CA HIS A 73 24.63 -1.09 -1.00
C HIS A 73 25.53 -1.97 -1.88
N ARG A 74 26.79 -2.17 -1.47
CA ARG A 74 27.72 -3.10 -2.14
C ARG A 74 27.30 -4.55 -1.94
N GLU A 75 27.01 -4.98 -0.71
CA GLU A 75 26.45 -6.32 -0.46
C GLU A 75 25.16 -6.53 -1.26
N ALA A 76 24.24 -5.56 -1.23
CA ALA A 76 23.01 -5.61 -2.02
C ALA A 76 23.27 -5.67 -3.54
N GLN A 77 24.26 -4.93 -4.04
CA GLN A 77 24.67 -4.99 -5.44
C GLN A 77 25.15 -6.39 -5.80
N GLU A 78 25.99 -7.01 -4.98
CA GLU A 78 26.46 -8.37 -5.23
C GLU A 78 25.31 -9.39 -5.20
N ILE A 79 24.32 -9.22 -4.32
CA ILE A 79 23.12 -10.08 -4.26
C ILE A 79 22.26 -9.93 -5.52
N PHE A 80 22.01 -8.70 -5.98
CA PHE A 80 21.10 -8.44 -7.10
C PHE A 80 21.77 -8.63 -8.46
N TYR A 81 23.07 -8.40 -8.52
CA TYR A 81 23.79 -8.23 -9.77
C TYR A 81 25.06 -9.06 -9.85
N GLY A 82 25.53 -9.76 -8.81
CA GLY A 82 26.84 -10.44 -8.82
C GLY A 82 27.06 -11.46 -9.95
N GLU A 83 25.98 -12.04 -10.50
CA GLU A 83 26.07 -12.97 -11.65
C GLU A 83 26.07 -12.27 -13.02
N LYS A 84 25.89 -10.95 -13.04
CA LYS A 84 25.76 -10.14 -14.25
C LYS A 84 26.75 -8.98 -14.15
N ASP A 85 27.48 -8.72 -15.21
CA ASP A 85 28.39 -7.58 -15.29
C ASP A 85 27.64 -6.23 -15.44
N ARG A 86 26.60 -6.03 -14.63
CA ARG A 86 25.59 -4.96 -14.77
C ARG A 86 25.00 -4.58 -13.42
N GLY A 87 25.12 -3.32 -13.05
CA GLY A 87 24.46 -2.74 -11.87
C GLY A 87 25.48 -2.24 -10.86
N SER A 88 25.35 -0.99 -10.43
CA SER A 88 26.20 -0.35 -9.42
C SER A 88 25.54 -0.34 -8.04
N ASP A 89 26.29 0.01 -7.01
CA ASP A 89 25.79 0.26 -5.65
C ASP A 89 24.59 1.21 -5.66
N ARG A 90 24.61 2.23 -6.54
CA ARG A 90 23.49 3.15 -6.73
C ARG A 90 22.25 2.44 -7.27
N SER A 91 22.41 1.57 -8.27
CA SER A 91 21.30 0.79 -8.81
C SER A 91 20.72 -0.18 -7.78
N ALA A 92 21.57 -0.75 -6.92
CA ALA A 92 21.14 -1.58 -5.80
C ALA A 92 20.35 -0.78 -4.76
N GLY A 93 20.82 0.42 -4.39
CA GLY A 93 20.07 1.36 -3.55
C GLY A 93 18.70 1.70 -4.13
N MET A 94 18.61 1.99 -5.42
CA MET A 94 17.33 2.22 -6.10
C MET A 94 16.41 0.98 -6.13
N MET A 95 16.98 -0.23 -6.12
CA MET A 95 16.20 -1.46 -6.02
C MET A 95 15.66 -1.63 -4.59
N ILE A 96 16.47 -1.38 -3.56
CA ILE A 96 16.04 -1.35 -2.17
C ILE A 96 14.87 -0.36 -2.01
N ASP A 97 14.98 0.86 -2.55
CA ASP A 97 13.89 1.84 -2.50
C ASP A 97 12.59 1.34 -3.13
N LYS A 98 12.68 0.60 -4.23
CA LYS A 98 11.52 -0.03 -4.86
C LYS A 98 10.92 -1.13 -3.99
N LEU A 99 11.75 -1.94 -3.33
CA LEU A 99 11.26 -2.98 -2.41
C LEU A 99 10.61 -2.37 -1.16
N VAL A 100 11.12 -1.24 -0.66
CA VAL A 100 10.49 -0.45 0.40
C VAL A 100 9.14 0.08 -0.05
N ALA A 101 9.08 0.69 -1.24
CA ALA A 101 7.82 1.24 -1.79
C ALA A 101 6.77 0.17 -2.10
N LEU A 102 7.18 -1.09 -2.25
CA LEU A 102 6.29 -2.25 -2.40
C LEU A 102 5.86 -2.84 -1.05
N GLY A 103 6.30 -2.24 0.07
CA GLY A 103 6.00 -2.71 1.42
C GLY A 103 6.63 -4.05 1.78
N LEU A 104 7.66 -4.48 1.05
CA LEU A 104 8.32 -5.78 1.29
C LEU A 104 9.45 -5.70 2.32
N ILE A 105 10.06 -4.53 2.46
CA ILE A 105 11.16 -4.28 3.38
C ILE A 105 11.01 -2.90 4.00
N GLU A 106 11.67 -2.72 5.14
CA GLU A 106 11.95 -1.40 5.68
C GLU A 106 13.45 -1.16 5.65
N LYS A 107 13.82 0.12 5.56
CA LYS A 107 15.21 0.55 5.66
C LYS A 107 15.34 1.59 6.77
N ASN A 108 16.39 1.46 7.55
CA ASN A 108 16.87 2.47 8.50
C ASN A 108 18.35 2.75 8.21
N PHE A 109 18.84 3.93 8.55
CA PHE A 109 20.25 4.26 8.44
C PHE A 109 20.81 4.53 9.83
N ASP A 110 21.79 3.73 10.25
CA ASP A 110 22.37 3.81 11.61
C ASP A 110 23.55 4.80 11.72
N GLY A 111 23.85 5.54 10.64
CA GLY A 111 25.00 6.44 10.54
C GLY A 111 26.16 5.86 9.71
N ASN A 112 26.24 4.54 9.57
CA ASN A 112 27.32 3.86 8.85
C ASN A 112 26.80 2.98 7.69
N THR A 113 25.68 2.27 7.88
CA THR A 113 25.16 1.30 6.92
C THR A 113 23.63 1.33 6.90
N THR A 114 23.06 1.00 5.75
CA THR A 114 21.62 0.78 5.63
C THR A 114 21.26 -0.52 6.34
N CYS A 115 20.45 -0.45 7.38
CA CYS A 115 19.88 -1.64 8.01
C CYS A 115 18.54 -1.95 7.34
N ILE A 116 18.33 -3.21 6.98
CA ILE A 116 17.15 -3.67 6.26
C ILE A 116 16.38 -4.66 7.14
N ARG A 117 15.07 -4.47 7.24
CA ARG A 117 14.14 -5.41 7.88
C ARG A 117 13.24 -6.01 6.80
N ILE A 118 13.14 -7.34 6.74
CA ILE A 118 12.19 -8.01 5.84
C ILE A 118 10.80 -7.94 6.47
N ARG A 119 9.81 -7.46 5.71
CA ARG A 119 8.40 -7.57 6.12
C ARG A 119 7.85 -8.93 5.70
N SER A 120 7.03 -9.54 6.56
CA SER A 120 6.50 -10.86 6.29
C SER A 120 5.70 -10.90 4.99
N LEU A 121 5.98 -11.88 4.12
CA LEU A 121 5.20 -12.10 2.90
C LEU A 121 3.86 -12.82 3.15
N SER A 122 3.67 -13.33 4.36
CA SER A 122 2.44 -13.96 4.84
C SER A 122 1.92 -13.19 6.05
N PRO A 123 0.61 -13.12 6.30
CA PRO A 123 0.02 -12.38 7.42
C PRO A 123 0.29 -13.00 8.82
N ASN A 124 1.40 -13.71 9.01
CA ASN A 124 1.77 -14.36 10.25
C ASN A 124 3.28 -14.46 10.36
N LEU A 125 3.88 -13.73 11.29
CA LEU A 125 4.77 -14.25 12.35
C LEU A 125 5.51 -13.08 13.00
N GLN A 126 5.12 -12.83 14.26
CA GLN A 126 5.91 -12.31 15.38
C GLN A 126 6.97 -11.24 15.06
N ASP A 127 6.66 -10.00 15.42
CA ASP A 127 7.56 -9.19 16.25
C ASP A 127 6.73 -8.10 16.95
N SER A 128 6.18 -8.45 18.11
CA SER A 128 5.67 -7.50 19.08
C SER A 128 6.83 -6.70 19.64
N THR A 129 7.21 -5.62 18.93
CA THR A 129 8.10 -4.60 19.50
C THR A 129 7.24 -3.61 20.27
N GLU A 130 7.53 -3.54 21.56
CA GLU A 130 6.93 -2.73 22.63
C GLU A 130 6.15 -1.48 22.18
N ALA A 131 4.88 -1.45 22.62
CA ALA A 131 3.94 -0.37 22.42
C ALA A 131 4.51 0.96 22.93
N LYS A 132 5.04 1.78 22.01
CA LYS A 132 5.09 3.23 22.19
C LYS A 132 3.68 3.68 22.58
N ALA A 133 3.58 4.48 23.64
CA ALA A 133 2.32 5.00 24.18
C ALA A 133 1.29 5.23 23.07
N SER A 134 0.18 4.48 23.10
CA SER A 134 -0.77 4.42 22.00
C SER A 134 -1.41 5.80 21.81
N ILE A 135 -0.88 6.57 20.86
CA ILE A 135 -1.43 7.87 20.49
C ILE A 135 -2.88 7.64 20.06
N LYS A 136 -3.83 8.23 20.78
CA LYS A 136 -5.25 8.09 20.45
C LYS A 136 -5.53 8.82 19.15
N LEU A 137 -6.18 8.13 18.21
CA LEU A 137 -6.59 8.69 16.93
C LEU A 137 -8.11 8.89 16.85
N PHE A 138 -8.55 9.79 15.98
CA PHE A 138 -9.97 10.00 15.71
C PHE A 138 -10.22 10.45 14.27
N PRO A 139 -11.28 9.94 13.61
CA PRO A 139 -11.72 10.41 12.31
C PRO A 139 -12.28 11.82 12.36
N ASP A 140 -12.03 12.60 11.31
CA ASP A 140 -12.47 13.98 11.19
C ASP A 140 -12.62 14.42 9.72
N GLU A 141 -13.21 15.60 9.50
CA GLU A 141 -13.30 16.25 8.19
C GLU A 141 -11.92 16.63 7.67
N PHE A 142 -11.68 16.39 6.38
CA PHE A 142 -10.50 16.89 5.69
C PHE A 142 -10.57 18.41 5.56
N ASN A 143 -9.55 19.10 6.05
CA ASN A 143 -9.40 20.54 5.93
C ASN A 143 -8.37 20.88 4.82
N PRO A 144 -8.79 21.43 3.68
CA PRO A 144 -7.90 21.72 2.55
C PRO A 144 -6.83 22.79 2.84
N ARG A 145 -6.94 23.52 3.95
CA ARG A 145 -5.94 24.51 4.36
C ARG A 145 -4.78 23.88 5.13
N THR A 146 -5.05 22.88 5.96
CA THR A 146 -4.06 22.29 6.87
C THR A 146 -3.61 20.90 6.41
N ASP A 147 -4.50 20.09 5.83
CA ASP A 147 -4.25 18.67 5.62
C ASP A 147 -3.72 18.36 4.22
N THR A 148 -3.97 19.23 3.23
CA THR A 148 -3.62 18.96 1.83
C THR A 148 -2.15 18.57 1.65
N ILE A 149 -1.22 19.31 2.27
CA ILE A 149 0.22 19.09 2.07
C ILE A 149 0.70 17.79 2.75
N PRO A 150 0.42 17.53 4.05
CA PRO A 150 0.82 16.28 4.67
C PRO A 150 0.17 15.06 4.00
N ILE A 151 -1.12 15.13 3.65
CA ILE A 151 -1.80 14.04 2.94
C ILE A 151 -1.24 13.83 1.54
N ALA A 152 -0.99 14.90 0.77
CA ALA A 152 -0.37 14.76 -0.55
C ALA A 152 1.02 14.11 -0.47
N SER A 153 1.79 14.40 0.58
CA SER A 153 3.08 13.77 0.83
C SER A 153 2.93 12.29 1.20
N LEU A 154 1.97 11.94 2.06
CA LEU A 154 1.63 10.55 2.40
C LEU A 154 1.28 9.75 1.14
N LEU A 155 0.34 10.26 0.34
CA LEU A 155 -0.10 9.62 -0.89
C LEU A 155 1.03 9.51 -1.93
N ALA A 156 1.87 10.54 -2.08
CA ALA A 156 3.01 10.49 -3.00
C ALA A 156 4.00 9.37 -2.64
N ARG A 157 4.23 9.09 -1.35
CA ARG A 157 5.07 7.95 -0.92
C ARG A 157 4.46 6.62 -1.38
N ASN A 158 3.15 6.49 -1.23
CA ASN A 158 2.45 5.22 -1.52
C ASN A 158 2.23 4.99 -3.03
N TYR A 159 2.21 6.04 -3.83
CA TYR A 159 2.16 5.95 -5.29
C TYR A 159 3.56 5.98 -5.95
N SER A 160 4.63 6.10 -5.16
CA SER A 160 6.00 6.29 -5.68
C SER A 160 6.51 5.10 -6.50
N TRP A 161 6.03 3.88 -6.24
CA TRP A 161 6.38 2.68 -7.01
C TRP A 161 5.82 2.67 -8.44
N MET A 162 4.77 3.45 -8.73
CA MET A 162 4.18 3.58 -10.07
C MET A 162 4.87 4.65 -10.92
N ASN A 163 5.58 5.60 -10.30
CA ASN A 163 6.16 6.75 -11.00
C ASN A 163 7.69 6.68 -11.10
N LYS A 164 8.21 6.76 -12.34
CA LYS A 164 9.65 6.84 -12.61
C LYS A 164 10.26 8.23 -12.33
N LYS A 165 9.42 9.27 -12.15
CA LYS A 165 9.82 10.64 -11.82
C LYS A 165 9.08 11.09 -10.57
N THR A 166 9.80 11.24 -9.46
CA THR A 166 9.26 11.56 -8.13
C THR A 166 9.22 13.07 -7.82
N THR A 167 9.94 13.88 -8.60
CA THR A 167 10.00 15.33 -8.42
C THR A 167 8.70 16.01 -8.89
N GLY A 168 7.93 16.57 -7.95
CA GLY A 168 6.70 17.33 -8.21
C GLY A 168 5.38 16.59 -7.98
N LEU A 169 5.42 15.28 -7.68
CA LEU A 169 4.21 14.48 -7.43
C LEU A 169 3.38 14.99 -6.23
N PRO A 170 3.97 15.35 -5.06
CA PRO A 170 3.21 15.89 -3.94
C PRO A 170 2.48 17.19 -4.29
N HIS A 171 3.11 18.10 -5.04
CA HIS A 171 2.49 19.35 -5.46
C HIS A 171 1.27 19.11 -6.36
N ARG A 172 1.38 18.17 -7.31
CA ARG A 172 0.25 17.79 -8.17
C ARG A 172 -0.90 17.18 -7.37
N ILE A 173 -0.59 16.23 -6.48
CA ILE A 173 -1.62 15.62 -5.61
C ILE A 173 -2.28 16.70 -4.75
N ALA A 174 -1.53 17.65 -4.20
CA ALA A 174 -2.09 18.76 -3.42
C ALA A 174 -3.11 19.58 -4.22
N LYS A 175 -2.83 19.88 -5.51
CA LYS A 175 -3.79 20.58 -6.38
C LYS A 175 -5.06 19.75 -6.61
N ILE A 176 -4.93 18.44 -6.83
CA ILE A 176 -6.06 17.53 -7.03
C ILE A 176 -6.94 17.47 -5.77
N LEU A 177 -6.32 17.30 -4.59
CA LEU A 177 -7.05 17.24 -3.32
C LEU A 177 -7.82 18.52 -3.03
N ARG A 178 -7.25 19.69 -3.33
CA ARG A 178 -7.97 20.97 -3.20
C ARG A 178 -9.14 21.05 -4.18
N GLY A 179 -8.93 20.66 -5.43
CA GLY A 179 -10.00 20.61 -6.43
C GLY A 179 -11.14 19.70 -5.98
N TRP A 180 -10.85 18.49 -5.48
CA TRP A 180 -11.88 17.61 -4.96
C TRP A 180 -12.61 18.20 -3.75
N ALA A 181 -11.89 18.84 -2.82
CA ALA A 181 -12.48 19.47 -1.64
C ALA A 181 -13.37 20.67 -1.99
N GLU A 182 -13.04 21.41 -3.06
CA GLU A 182 -13.87 22.51 -3.57
C GLU A 182 -15.20 22.00 -4.16
N HIS A 183 -15.20 20.81 -4.78
CA HIS A 183 -16.38 20.24 -5.42
C HIS A 183 -17.28 19.48 -4.44
N TYR A 184 -16.68 18.61 -3.60
CA TYR A 184 -17.44 17.78 -2.66
C TYR A 184 -16.60 17.39 -1.43
N PRO A 185 -16.54 18.25 -0.39
CA PRO A 185 -15.71 18.02 0.78
C PRO A 185 -16.24 16.91 1.70
N THR A 186 -17.55 16.64 1.70
CA THR A 186 -18.20 15.63 2.57
C THR A 186 -17.56 14.25 2.44
N GLY A 187 -17.14 13.88 1.23
CA GLY A 187 -16.52 12.59 0.95
C GLY A 187 -15.04 12.48 1.36
N MET A 188 -14.41 13.56 1.81
CA MET A 188 -12.98 13.61 2.15
C MET A 188 -12.78 13.62 3.66
N ARG A 189 -12.08 12.60 4.17
CA ARG A 189 -11.98 12.34 5.62
C ARG A 189 -10.55 12.00 5.99
N VAL A 190 -10.17 12.35 7.21
CA VAL A 190 -8.83 12.11 7.75
C VAL A 190 -8.92 11.36 9.07
N LEU A 191 -7.85 10.63 9.39
CA LEU A 191 -7.61 10.11 10.73
C LEU A 191 -6.58 11.01 11.39
N ARG A 192 -6.94 11.66 12.50
CA ARG A 192 -6.10 12.63 13.21
C ARG A 192 -5.50 12.05 14.47
N ARG A 193 -4.31 12.54 14.81
CA ARG A 193 -3.77 12.39 16.16
C ARG A 193 -4.48 13.33 17.13
N SER A 194 -4.81 12.84 18.32
CA SER A 194 -5.43 13.67 19.37
C SER A 194 -4.53 14.76 19.94
N ASP A 195 -3.20 14.54 19.97
CA ASP A 195 -2.23 15.45 20.57
C ASP A 195 -1.82 16.61 19.66
N THR A 196 -1.50 16.32 18.39
CA THR A 196 -1.02 17.33 17.44
C THR A 196 -2.06 17.75 16.41
N GLN A 197 -3.19 17.04 16.32
CA GLN A 197 -4.21 17.21 15.26
C GLN A 197 -3.71 16.88 13.84
N ASP A 198 -2.48 16.36 13.71
CA ASP A 198 -1.92 15.96 12.43
C ASP A 198 -2.74 14.83 11.80
N ALA A 199 -3.01 14.97 10.51
CA ALA A 199 -3.64 13.93 9.71
C ALA A 199 -2.63 12.82 9.38
N VAL A 200 -2.91 11.61 9.86
CA VAL A 200 -2.08 10.40 9.69
C VAL A 200 -2.79 9.32 8.88
N GLY A 201 -4.04 9.53 8.51
CA GLY A 201 -4.78 8.69 7.56
C GLY A 201 -5.72 9.54 6.73
N PHE A 202 -6.15 9.00 5.60
CA PHE A 202 -6.97 9.71 4.63
C PHE A 202 -7.79 8.73 3.79
N TYR A 203 -9.05 9.09 3.54
CA TYR A 203 -9.83 8.46 2.48
C TYR A 203 -10.66 9.49 1.71
N VAL A 204 -11.02 9.12 0.48
CA VAL A 204 -11.93 9.89 -0.37
C VAL A 204 -13.01 8.98 -0.93
N LEU A 205 -14.25 9.33 -0.61
CA LEU A 205 -15.47 8.78 -1.16
C LEU A 205 -15.99 9.75 -2.23
N TYR A 206 -15.87 9.36 -3.49
CA TYR A 206 -16.07 10.25 -4.64
C TYR A 206 -17.36 9.85 -5.36
N PRO A 207 -18.50 10.55 -5.15
CA PRO A 207 -19.73 10.25 -5.88
C PRO A 207 -19.51 10.53 -7.35
N VAL A 208 -19.80 9.55 -8.20
CA VAL A 208 -19.42 9.56 -9.62
C VAL A 208 -20.60 10.05 -10.46
N ALA A 209 -20.36 11.05 -11.29
CA ALA A 209 -21.32 11.51 -12.28
C ALA A 209 -21.62 10.39 -13.29
N ARG A 210 -22.86 10.29 -13.74
CA ARG A 210 -23.35 9.23 -14.63
C ARG A 210 -22.47 9.03 -15.87
N GLU A 211 -21.96 10.12 -16.44
CA GLU A 211 -21.14 10.12 -17.65
C GLU A 211 -19.80 9.38 -17.44
N SER A 212 -19.35 9.27 -16.20
CA SER A 212 -18.10 8.61 -15.82
C SER A 212 -18.27 7.16 -15.35
N GLU A 213 -19.50 6.68 -15.16
CA GLU A 213 -19.79 5.34 -14.63
C GLU A 213 -19.24 4.22 -15.53
N ALA A 214 -19.31 4.41 -16.86
CA ALA A 214 -18.78 3.47 -17.84
C ALA A 214 -17.27 3.18 -17.64
N ASN A 215 -16.52 4.09 -17.01
CA ASN A 215 -15.09 3.93 -16.77
C ASN A 215 -14.77 2.78 -15.80
N PHE A 216 -15.70 2.37 -14.93
CA PHE A 216 -15.52 1.18 -14.08
C PHE A 216 -15.47 -0.12 -14.88
N PHE A 217 -15.90 -0.09 -16.14
CA PHE A 217 -15.86 -1.23 -17.05
C PHE A 217 -14.66 -1.18 -18.01
N LEU A 218 -13.89 -0.09 -17.99
CA LEU A 218 -12.66 0.05 -18.76
C LEU A 218 -11.43 -0.46 -17.99
N PRO A 219 -10.28 -0.68 -18.67
CA PRO A 219 -9.07 -1.13 -18.00
C PRO A 219 -8.64 -0.18 -16.85
N PRO A 220 -8.50 -0.69 -15.61
CA PRO A 220 -8.17 0.09 -14.41
C PRO A 220 -7.03 1.09 -14.54
N ARG A 221 -6.01 0.82 -15.37
CA ARG A 221 -4.86 1.72 -15.54
C ARG A 221 -5.26 3.12 -16.01
N HIS A 222 -6.39 3.25 -16.71
CA HIS A 222 -6.87 4.54 -17.21
C HIS A 222 -7.38 5.45 -16.08
N SER A 223 -7.58 4.91 -14.88
CA SER A 223 -8.19 5.59 -13.74
C SER A 223 -7.19 6.04 -12.67
N LEU A 224 -5.90 5.80 -12.90
CA LEU A 224 -4.76 6.08 -12.01
C LEU A 224 -4.40 7.58 -11.91
N TYR A 225 -5.39 8.46 -11.74
CA TYR A 225 -5.20 9.91 -11.85
C TYR A 225 -4.22 10.48 -10.81
N LEU A 226 -4.16 9.94 -9.59
CA LEU A 226 -3.19 10.41 -8.58
C LEU A 226 -1.74 10.07 -8.93
N SER A 227 -1.51 9.06 -9.78
CA SER A 227 -0.18 8.58 -10.15
C SER A 227 0.22 8.84 -11.61
N THR A 228 -0.69 9.20 -12.50
CA THR A 228 -0.33 9.52 -13.90
C THR A 228 -0.02 11.01 -14.07
N THR A 229 0.61 11.37 -15.18
CA THR A 229 0.88 12.78 -15.54
C THR A 229 -0.26 13.41 -16.34
N GLY A 230 -1.41 12.73 -16.48
CA GLY A 230 -2.55 13.28 -17.19
C GLY A 230 -3.13 14.48 -16.44
N ASP A 231 -3.52 15.51 -17.17
CA ASP A 231 -4.10 16.73 -16.58
C ASP A 231 -5.60 16.57 -16.29
N ILE A 232 -6.28 15.71 -17.04
CA ILE A 232 -7.73 15.51 -16.95
C ILE A 232 -8.03 14.29 -16.08
N ASP A 233 -8.90 14.47 -15.08
CA ASP A 233 -9.45 13.37 -14.30
C ASP A 233 -10.46 12.61 -15.18
N PRO A 234 -10.29 11.29 -15.41
CA PRO A 234 -11.26 10.50 -16.16
C PRO A 234 -12.62 10.38 -15.45
N PHE A 235 -12.69 10.62 -14.14
CA PHE A 235 -13.94 10.65 -13.39
C PHE A 235 -14.33 12.09 -13.07
N GLN A 236 -15.64 12.34 -13.08
CA GLN A 236 -16.25 13.60 -12.65
C GLN A 236 -17.05 13.37 -11.37
N ILE A 237 -16.98 14.33 -10.44
CA ILE A 237 -17.77 14.33 -9.20
C ILE A 237 -19.22 14.68 -9.56
N ALA A 238 -20.18 13.88 -9.10
CA ALA A 238 -21.59 14.21 -9.23
C ALA A 238 -21.97 15.41 -8.36
N ILE A 239 -22.95 16.20 -8.81
CA ILE A 239 -23.44 17.37 -8.06
C ILE A 239 -24.50 16.90 -7.04
N PRO A 240 -24.46 17.33 -5.78
CA PRO A 240 -25.48 17.00 -4.79
C PRO A 240 -26.91 17.22 -5.32
N GLY A 241 -27.78 16.24 -5.08
CA GLY A 241 -29.14 16.19 -5.62
C GLY A 241 -29.28 15.45 -6.95
N ASP A 242 -28.17 15.05 -7.60
CA ASP A 242 -28.22 14.22 -8.80
C ASP A 242 -28.77 12.82 -8.50
N ARG A 243 -29.99 12.57 -8.98
CA ARG A 243 -30.67 11.29 -8.83
C ARG A 243 -30.10 10.19 -9.74
N ASN A 244 -29.25 10.52 -10.70
CA ASN A 244 -28.62 9.53 -11.56
C ASN A 244 -27.27 9.07 -11.02
N CYS A 245 -26.79 9.63 -9.90
CA CYS A 245 -25.60 9.14 -9.23
C CYS A 245 -25.92 7.84 -8.49
N THR A 246 -25.47 6.71 -9.06
CA THR A 246 -25.63 5.35 -8.52
C THR A 246 -24.36 4.84 -7.85
N SER A 247 -23.21 5.41 -8.22
CA SER A 247 -21.89 4.85 -7.91
C SER A 247 -21.02 5.81 -7.12
N ILE A 248 -20.27 5.26 -6.16
CA ILE A 248 -19.21 5.95 -5.45
C ILE A 248 -17.86 5.28 -5.71
N PHE A 249 -16.83 6.06 -5.95
CA PHE A 249 -15.46 5.59 -6.08
C PHE A 249 -14.68 5.91 -4.80
N VAL A 250 -14.20 4.88 -4.10
CA VAL A 250 -13.14 5.04 -3.10
C VAL A 250 -11.82 5.37 -3.83
N ARG A 251 -11.56 6.66 -4.07
CA ARG A 251 -10.42 7.14 -4.88
C ARG A 251 -9.08 6.95 -4.18
N SER A 252 -9.08 6.99 -2.86
CA SER A 252 -7.91 6.79 -2.02
C SER A 252 -8.35 6.29 -0.65
N TRP A 253 -7.54 5.40 -0.07
CA TRP A 253 -7.71 4.89 1.28
C TRP A 253 -6.32 4.57 1.82
N GLU A 254 -5.94 5.25 2.90
CA GLU A 254 -4.62 5.10 3.47
C GLU A 254 -4.57 5.42 4.96
N ILE A 255 -3.79 4.65 5.72
CA ILE A 255 -3.35 4.99 7.07
C ILE A 255 -1.83 4.87 7.07
N ASP A 256 -1.12 5.89 7.53
CA ASP A 256 0.34 5.86 7.58
C ASP A 256 0.79 4.68 8.47
N SER A 257 1.76 3.91 7.97
CA SER A 257 2.14 2.59 8.50
C SER A 257 2.33 2.55 10.03
N PRO A 258 2.92 3.57 10.71
CA PRO A 258 3.09 3.56 12.16
C PRO A 258 1.76 3.59 12.96
N TYR A 259 0.66 3.96 12.31
CA TYR A 259 -0.66 4.14 12.90
C TYR A 259 -1.65 3.06 12.45
N THR A 260 -1.24 2.18 11.55
CA THR A 260 -2.06 1.10 11.00
C THR A 260 -2.23 -0.01 12.05
N GLN A 261 -3.24 0.15 12.89
CA GLN A 261 -3.65 -0.83 13.91
C GLN A 261 -5.11 -1.19 13.70
N LEU A 262 -5.50 -2.40 14.12
CA LEU A 262 -6.87 -2.89 13.96
C LEU A 262 -7.92 -1.93 14.53
N ILE A 263 -7.66 -1.35 15.70
CA ILE A 263 -8.56 -0.38 16.34
C ILE A 263 -8.76 0.87 15.49
N ASN A 264 -7.66 1.42 14.95
CA ASN A 264 -7.66 2.62 14.13
C ASN A 264 -8.34 2.37 12.78
N LEU A 265 -8.06 1.21 12.18
CA LEU A 265 -8.72 0.78 10.94
C LEU A 265 -10.23 0.63 11.15
N SER A 266 -10.67 -0.10 12.18
CA SER A 266 -12.09 -0.28 12.47
C SER A 266 -12.78 1.07 12.68
N GLN A 267 -12.15 1.96 13.45
CA GLN A 267 -12.68 3.29 13.68
C GLN A 267 -12.82 4.09 12.38
N PHE A 268 -11.85 3.99 11.48
CA PHE A 268 -11.88 4.72 10.20
C PHE A 268 -12.90 4.15 9.22
N LEU A 269 -13.09 2.83 9.18
CA LEU A 269 -14.14 2.16 8.40
C LEU A 269 -15.55 2.49 8.91
N LYS A 270 -15.72 2.57 10.23
CA LYS A 270 -16.98 3.02 10.84
C LYS A 270 -17.28 4.49 10.50
N ASP A 271 -16.25 5.33 10.42
CA ASP A 271 -16.43 6.69 9.90
C ASP A 271 -16.91 6.66 8.45
N ALA A 272 -16.33 5.80 7.61
CA ALA A 272 -16.76 5.65 6.22
C ALA A 272 -18.23 5.22 6.11
N GLN A 273 -18.71 4.29 6.94
CA GLN A 273 -20.15 3.95 7.01
C GLN A 273 -21.00 5.19 7.33
N LYS A 274 -20.61 5.97 8.35
CA LYS A 274 -21.34 7.21 8.71
C LYS A 274 -21.29 8.25 7.61
N THR A 275 -20.15 8.42 6.94
CA THR A 275 -19.99 9.33 5.81
C THR A 275 -20.87 8.90 4.65
N LEU A 276 -20.89 7.62 4.29
CA LEU A 276 -21.73 7.10 3.21
C LEU A 276 -23.23 7.33 3.43
N VAL A 277 -23.72 7.20 4.67
CA VAL A 277 -25.10 7.55 5.01
C VAL A 277 -25.38 9.04 4.76
N ARG A 278 -24.43 9.93 5.04
CA ARG A 278 -24.57 11.36 4.70
C ARG A 278 -24.56 11.57 3.18
N ILE A 279 -23.70 10.87 2.46
CA ILE A 279 -23.63 10.95 1.00
C ILE A 279 -24.93 10.43 0.37
N GLN A 280 -25.57 9.40 0.92
CA GLN A 280 -26.89 8.94 0.44
C GLN A 280 -27.99 10.01 0.59
N ALA A 281 -27.88 10.92 1.56
CA ALA A 281 -28.81 12.05 1.66
C ALA A 281 -28.63 13.04 0.51
N ASP A 282 -27.39 13.24 0.05
CA ASP A 282 -27.07 14.07 -1.12
C ASP A 282 -27.40 13.36 -2.44
N PHE A 283 -27.29 12.03 -2.49
CA PHE A 283 -27.47 11.19 -3.68
C PHE A 283 -28.40 9.99 -3.38
N PRO A 284 -29.74 10.17 -3.49
CA PRO A 284 -30.71 9.19 -2.98
C PRO A 284 -30.67 7.81 -3.64
N ASN A 285 -30.15 7.72 -4.87
CA ASN A 285 -30.08 6.47 -5.64
C ASN A 285 -28.69 5.81 -5.58
N LEU A 286 -27.81 6.28 -4.70
CA LEU A 286 -26.48 5.70 -4.53
C LEU A 286 -26.59 4.27 -4.02
N CYS A 287 -26.01 3.31 -4.74
CA CYS A 287 -26.12 1.89 -4.45
C CYS A 287 -24.82 1.09 -4.65
N ASP A 288 -23.81 1.63 -5.34
CA ASP A 288 -22.62 0.88 -5.74
C ASP A 288 -21.33 1.52 -5.24
N ILE A 289 -20.41 0.71 -4.70
CA ILE A 289 -19.08 1.13 -4.28
C ILE A 289 -18.03 0.45 -5.17
N TYR A 290 -17.19 1.26 -5.79
CA TYR A 290 -16.04 0.82 -6.55
C TYR A 290 -14.74 1.27 -5.90
N THR A 291 -13.70 0.45 -6.02
CA THR A 291 -12.34 0.83 -5.65
C THR A 291 -11.31 0.17 -6.54
N LEU A 292 -10.12 0.76 -6.58
CA LEU A 292 -8.95 0.17 -7.22
C LEU A 292 -8.05 -0.43 -6.14
N LEU A 293 -7.77 -1.72 -6.25
CA LEU A 293 -6.72 -2.32 -5.46
C LEU A 293 -5.36 -1.88 -6.03
N ILE A 294 -4.78 -0.84 -5.44
CA ILE A 294 -3.48 -0.29 -5.88
C ILE A 294 -2.33 -0.91 -5.09
N HIS A 295 -2.50 -1.14 -3.79
CA HIS A 295 -1.47 -1.74 -2.93
C HIS A 295 -1.87 -3.17 -2.51
N PRO A 296 -0.99 -4.19 -2.65
CA PRO A 296 -1.29 -5.57 -2.26
C PRO A 296 -1.70 -5.72 -0.79
N ASN A 297 -1.15 -4.89 0.10
CA ASN A 297 -1.48 -4.91 1.53
C ASN A 297 -2.96 -4.67 1.83
N ASN A 298 -3.71 -4.08 0.90
CA ASN A 298 -5.13 -3.85 1.06
C ASN A 298 -5.99 -5.04 0.58
N GLU A 299 -5.40 -6.05 -0.06
CA GLU A 299 -6.16 -7.17 -0.65
C GLU A 299 -6.94 -7.97 0.40
N GLN A 300 -6.32 -8.23 1.56
CA GLN A 300 -7.00 -8.87 2.68
C GLN A 300 -8.10 -8.00 3.24
N LEU A 301 -7.87 -6.68 3.33
CA LEU A 301 -8.87 -5.73 3.79
C LEU A 301 -10.09 -5.71 2.87
N VAL A 302 -9.93 -5.47 1.57
CA VAL A 302 -11.08 -5.47 0.65
C VAL A 302 -11.79 -6.82 0.60
N SER A 303 -11.05 -7.94 0.68
CA SER A 303 -11.67 -9.26 0.76
C SER A 303 -12.48 -9.45 2.05
N SER A 304 -11.98 -8.99 3.20
CA SER A 304 -12.68 -9.09 4.49
C SER A 304 -13.96 -8.25 4.54
N LEU A 305 -13.99 -7.14 3.80
CA LEU A 305 -15.16 -6.27 3.63
C LEU A 305 -16.15 -6.82 2.59
N GLY A 306 -15.84 -7.93 1.92
CA GLY A 306 -16.73 -8.56 0.95
C GLY A 306 -16.71 -7.94 -0.45
N TYR A 307 -15.67 -7.18 -0.80
CA TYR A 307 -15.52 -6.71 -2.17
C TYR A 307 -15.26 -7.87 -3.13
N HIS A 308 -15.86 -7.79 -4.31
CA HIS A 308 -15.67 -8.74 -5.40
C HIS A 308 -14.82 -8.13 -6.50
N LYS A 309 -13.85 -8.88 -6.99
CA LYS A 309 -13.04 -8.50 -8.15
C LYS A 309 -13.89 -8.57 -9.41
N THR A 310 -13.88 -7.52 -10.22
CA THR A 310 -14.62 -7.47 -11.49
C THR A 310 -13.66 -7.51 -12.68
N ASN A 311 -13.34 -6.35 -13.26
CA ASN A 311 -12.46 -6.24 -14.41
C ASN A 311 -11.00 -6.13 -13.98
N GLN A 312 -10.12 -6.87 -14.67
CA GLN A 312 -8.68 -6.83 -14.47
C GLN A 312 -7.99 -6.17 -15.68
N ASP A 313 -6.95 -5.39 -15.41
CA ASP A 313 -6.14 -4.80 -16.46
C ASP A 313 -5.23 -5.85 -17.12
N THR A 314 -5.11 -5.79 -18.44
CA THR A 314 -4.31 -6.75 -19.22
C THR A 314 -2.81 -6.46 -19.21
N GLN A 315 -2.42 -5.23 -18.87
CA GLN A 315 -1.03 -4.76 -18.90
C GLN A 315 -0.46 -4.51 -17.51
N MET A 316 -1.33 -4.26 -16.52
CA MET A 316 -0.95 -4.06 -15.14
C MET A 316 -1.72 -5.02 -14.23
N PRO A 317 -1.16 -5.47 -13.10
CA PRO A 317 -1.86 -6.30 -12.13
C PRO A 317 -2.92 -5.52 -11.31
N LEU A 318 -3.64 -4.58 -11.94
CA LEU A 318 -4.69 -3.78 -11.32
C LEU A 318 -6.04 -4.44 -11.57
N SER A 319 -6.94 -4.33 -10.60
CA SER A 319 -8.33 -4.72 -10.79
C SER A 319 -9.30 -3.78 -10.10
N TRP A 320 -10.45 -3.63 -10.75
CA TRP A 320 -11.62 -3.08 -10.12
C TRP A 320 -12.16 -4.04 -9.07
N MET A 321 -12.54 -3.47 -7.94
CA MET A 321 -13.22 -4.15 -6.86
C MET A 321 -14.58 -3.47 -6.65
N TYR A 322 -15.61 -4.28 -6.44
CA TYR A 322 -17.01 -3.85 -6.34
C TYR A 322 -17.64 -4.35 -5.04
N LEU A 323 -18.46 -3.51 -4.41
CA LEU A 323 -19.32 -3.87 -3.30
C LEU A 323 -20.61 -3.05 -3.37
N ALA A 324 -21.76 -3.71 -3.24
CA ALA A 324 -23.04 -3.01 -3.08
C ALA A 324 -23.03 -2.20 -1.77
N LEU A 325 -23.47 -0.95 -1.82
CA LEU A 325 -23.45 -0.01 -0.71
C LEU A 325 -24.21 -0.54 0.50
N ASP A 326 -25.40 -1.09 0.31
CA ASP A 326 -26.23 -1.63 1.39
C ASP A 326 -25.55 -2.80 2.12
N LYS A 327 -24.77 -3.60 1.38
CA LYS A 327 -23.96 -4.67 2.00
C LYS A 327 -22.90 -4.06 2.89
N TYR A 328 -22.19 -3.02 2.43
CA TYR A 328 -21.18 -2.35 3.26
C TYR A 328 -21.77 -1.69 4.50
N LEU A 329 -22.91 -1.00 4.36
CA LEU A 329 -23.58 -0.31 5.46
C LEU A 329 -24.13 -1.27 6.53
N SER A 330 -24.47 -2.51 6.15
CA SER A 330 -24.93 -3.54 7.08
C SER A 330 -23.81 -4.37 7.72
N LEU A 331 -22.53 -4.15 7.34
CA LEU A 331 -21.41 -4.87 7.94
C LEU A 331 -21.20 -4.49 9.41
N ASP A 332 -21.05 -5.52 10.25
CA ASP A 332 -20.38 -5.40 11.54
C ASP A 332 -18.87 -5.28 11.28
N ILE A 333 -18.39 -4.03 11.24
CA ILE A 333 -17.00 -3.72 10.91
C ILE A 333 -16.02 -4.44 11.84
N ASP A 334 -16.28 -4.47 13.15
CA ASP A 334 -15.36 -5.09 14.10
C ASP A 334 -15.20 -6.59 13.82
N LYS A 335 -16.30 -7.28 13.53
CA LYS A 335 -16.23 -8.69 13.13
C LYS A 335 -15.57 -8.88 11.78
N ALA A 336 -15.91 -8.06 10.78
CA ALA A 336 -15.37 -8.17 9.43
C ALA A 336 -13.84 -8.07 9.43
N VAL A 337 -13.29 -7.14 10.21
CA VAL A 337 -11.83 -6.93 10.27
C VAL A 337 -11.11 -7.71 11.36
N SER A 338 -11.82 -8.44 12.24
CA SER A 338 -11.24 -9.11 13.42
C SER A 338 -10.06 -10.06 13.13
N ASN A 339 -10.07 -10.68 11.95
CA ASN A 339 -9.02 -11.61 11.51
C ASN A 339 -7.88 -10.94 10.74
N LEU A 340 -7.97 -9.63 10.49
CA LEU A 340 -6.90 -8.88 9.84
C LEU A 340 -5.74 -8.71 10.82
N LYS A 341 -4.54 -8.97 10.31
CA LYS A 341 -3.30 -8.84 11.06
C LYS A 341 -2.54 -7.66 10.48
N PHE A 342 -2.24 -6.70 11.35
CA PHE A 342 -1.44 -5.51 11.04
C PHE A 342 -0.15 -5.65 11.84
N ASP A 343 0.98 -5.54 11.14
CA ASP A 343 2.32 -5.56 11.74
C ASP A 343 2.74 -4.17 12.21
#